data_AF-A0AAE0SY20-F1
#
_entry.id   AF-A0AAE0SY20-F1
#
_cell.length_a   1.000
_cell.length_b   1.000
_cell.length_c   1.000
_cell.angle_alpha   90.00
_cell.angle_beta   90.00
_cell.angle_gamma   90.00
#
_symmetry.space_group_name_H-M   'P 1'
#
loop_
_entity.id
_entity.type
_entity.pdbx_description
1 polymer ?
#
loop_
_entity_poly.entity_id
_entity_poly.type
_entity_poly.pdbx_seq_one_letter_code
_entity_poly.pdbx_strand_id
1 'polypeptide(L)'
;MYVKSQEFGTLLFNTTYSKVQMRKCISYYPLKSVDAECISYYPLKSVDEECISYCPLKSVDEECISYYPLKSVDEECISYYPLKRVDEECISYYPLKSVDEECISYYPLKNVDEECISYYPLKSVDEECISYYPLKTVDEECISYYPLKSVDEECTPHYSLKSVDEECTPHYSLKNVD
;
A
#
# COMPACT_ATOMS: atom_id res chain seq x y z
N MET A 1 -17.00 -20.26 27.16
CA MET A 1 -16.41 -19.31 28.12
C MET A 1 -16.77 -17.92 27.61
N TYR A 2 -17.72 -17.25 28.25
CA TYR A 2 -18.23 -15.95 27.82
C TYR A 2 -17.28 -14.86 28.33
N VAL A 3 -16.74 -14.04 27.44
CA VAL A 3 -16.01 -12.82 27.82
C VAL A 3 -16.82 -11.64 27.30
N LYS A 4 -17.30 -10.81 28.23
CA LYS A 4 -18.08 -9.60 27.98
C LYS A 4 -17.20 -8.59 27.22
N SER A 5 -17.71 -8.01 26.14
CA SER A 5 -17.20 -6.74 25.63
C SER A 5 -17.66 -5.63 26.56
N GLN A 6 -16.78 -4.68 26.88
CA GLN A 6 -17.17 -3.45 27.56
C GLN A 6 -17.83 -2.52 26.55
N GLU A 7 -19.08 -2.14 26.84
CA GLU A 7 -19.91 -1.23 26.05
C GLU A 7 -19.59 0.23 26.42
N PHE A 8 -19.18 1.02 25.43
CA PHE A 8 -19.49 2.44 25.42
C PHE A 8 -20.43 2.69 24.24
N GLY A 9 -21.73 2.79 24.53
CA GLY A 9 -22.75 3.28 23.60
C GLY A 9 -23.52 2.21 22.82
N THR A 10 -24.71 1.87 23.35
CA THR A 10 -25.87 1.26 22.65
C THR A 10 -25.65 -0.04 21.88
N LEU A 11 -26.11 -1.13 22.48
CA LEU A 11 -26.14 -2.49 21.95
C LEU A 11 -27.27 -2.74 20.95
N LEU A 12 -26.94 -3.47 19.87
CA LEU A 12 -27.62 -4.72 19.57
C LEU A 12 -26.56 -5.80 19.30
N PHE A 13 -26.39 -6.73 20.26
CA PHE A 13 -25.73 -8.00 20.01
C PHE A 13 -26.67 -8.86 19.16
N ASN A 14 -26.24 -9.24 17.96
CA ASN A 14 -26.69 -10.50 17.37
C ASN A 14 -25.52 -11.48 17.33
N THR A 15 -25.78 -12.62 17.94
CA THR A 15 -24.82 -13.69 18.17
C THR A 15 -24.36 -14.28 16.84
N THR A 16 -23.07 -14.62 16.75
CA THR A 16 -22.44 -15.46 15.69
C THR A 16 -22.46 -14.91 14.26
N TYR A 17 -21.28 -14.55 13.73
CA TYR A 17 -20.97 -14.42 12.29
C TYR A 17 -21.74 -13.35 11.47
N SER A 18 -22.47 -12.43 12.11
CA SER A 18 -23.26 -11.40 11.43
C SER A 18 -22.60 -10.03 11.49
N LYS A 19 -22.52 -9.39 10.33
CA LYS A 19 -22.27 -7.96 10.04
C LYS A 19 -22.56 -7.04 11.25
N VAL A 20 -21.58 -6.24 11.66
CA VAL A 20 -21.70 -5.30 12.78
C VAL A 20 -22.13 -3.94 12.26
N GLN A 21 -23.36 -3.51 12.58
CA GLN A 21 -23.87 -2.16 12.33
C GLN A 21 -23.73 -1.29 13.58
N MET A 22 -22.51 -1.15 14.10
CA MET A 22 -22.18 -0.28 15.22
C MET A 22 -21.31 0.86 14.72
N ARG A 23 -21.59 2.10 15.12
CA ARG A 23 -20.80 3.28 14.71
C ARG A 23 -19.32 3.17 15.06
N LYS A 24 -18.99 2.50 16.16
CA LYS A 24 -17.62 2.19 16.59
C LYS A 24 -17.62 0.83 17.28
N CYS A 25 -16.63 -0.02 17.02
CA CYS A 25 -16.50 -1.28 17.74
C CYS A 25 -15.05 -1.67 18.06
N ILE A 26 -14.87 -2.43 19.14
CA ILE A 26 -13.61 -3.11 19.45
C ILE A 26 -13.92 -4.61 19.51
N SER A 27 -13.35 -5.39 18.58
CA SER A 27 -13.61 -6.82 18.49
C SER A 27 -12.46 -7.67 19.04
N TYR A 28 -12.84 -8.62 19.90
CA TYR A 28 -11.98 -9.68 20.43
C TYR A 28 -12.38 -11.07 19.93
N TYR A 29 -13.05 -11.14 18.77
CA TYR A 29 -13.46 -12.38 18.11
C TYR A 29 -13.57 -12.17 16.59
N PRO A 30 -13.53 -13.26 15.78
CA PRO A 30 -13.60 -13.12 14.33
C PRO A 30 -14.91 -12.48 13.87
N LEU A 31 -14.81 -11.57 12.92
CA LEU A 31 -15.94 -10.87 12.32
C LEU A 31 -15.95 -11.07 10.80
N LYS A 32 -17.15 -11.01 10.21
CA LYS A 32 -17.29 -11.06 8.76
C LYS A 32 -17.07 -9.67 8.16
N SER A 33 -17.82 -8.67 8.63
CA SER A 33 -17.78 -7.31 8.11
C SER A 33 -18.18 -6.30 9.19
N VAL A 34 -17.68 -5.07 9.07
CA VAL A 34 -18.07 -3.90 9.87
C VAL A 34 -18.32 -2.72 8.93
N ASP A 35 -19.44 -2.01 9.12
CA ASP A 35 -19.87 -0.94 8.21
C ASP A 35 -19.30 0.43 8.59
N ALA A 36 -18.63 0.53 9.73
CA ALA A 36 -18.16 1.77 10.32
C ALA A 36 -16.81 1.53 11.03
N GLU A 37 -16.41 2.44 11.93
CA GLU A 37 -15.13 2.37 12.61
C GLU A 37 -14.93 1.09 13.45
N CYS A 38 -13.76 0.44 13.31
CA CYS A 38 -13.41 -0.68 14.17
C CYS A 38 -11.94 -0.81 14.58
N ILE A 39 -11.71 -1.37 15.76
CA ILE A 39 -10.43 -1.93 16.17
C ILE A 39 -10.59 -3.44 16.30
N SER A 40 -9.85 -4.22 15.51
CA SER A 40 -9.95 -5.68 15.52
C SER A 40 -8.68 -6.37 15.98
N TYR A 41 -8.81 -7.28 16.95
CA TYR A 41 -7.72 -8.16 17.41
C TYR A 41 -7.82 -9.59 16.84
N TYR A 42 -8.84 -9.88 16.04
CA TYR A 42 -9.10 -11.20 15.46
C TYR A 42 -9.56 -11.09 14.01
N PRO A 43 -9.37 -12.13 13.18
CA PRO A 43 -9.61 -12.04 11.74
C PRO A 43 -10.95 -11.40 11.38
N LEU A 44 -10.85 -10.32 10.61
CA LEU A 44 -11.95 -9.56 10.05
C LEU A 44 -11.85 -9.67 8.53
N LYS A 45 -12.96 -9.85 7.81
CA LYS A 45 -12.87 -9.96 6.35
C LYS A 45 -12.93 -8.58 5.69
N SER A 46 -13.93 -7.76 6.00
CA SER A 46 -14.09 -6.44 5.37
C SER A 46 -14.44 -5.35 6.38
N VAL A 47 -14.07 -4.12 6.07
CA VAL A 47 -14.49 -2.89 6.75
C VAL A 47 -14.88 -1.90 5.69
N ASP A 48 -16.03 -1.24 5.84
CA ASP A 48 -16.50 -0.26 4.86
C ASP A 48 -15.86 1.12 5.15
N GLU A 49 -15.95 1.66 6.38
CA GLU A 49 -15.32 2.97 6.74
C GLU A 49 -13.87 2.79 7.28
N GLU A 50 -13.61 3.09 8.56
CA GLU A 50 -12.26 3.11 9.13
C GLU A 50 -11.90 1.85 9.94
N CYS A 51 -10.63 1.42 9.90
CA CYS A 51 -10.15 0.45 10.90
C CYS A 51 -8.69 0.53 11.35
N ILE A 52 -8.47 0.05 12.57
CA ILE A 52 -7.16 -0.37 13.05
C ILE A 52 -7.17 -1.89 13.24
N SER A 53 -6.41 -2.60 12.42
CA SER A 53 -6.36 -4.07 12.45
C SER A 53 -5.08 -4.60 13.07
N TYR A 54 -5.22 -5.37 14.15
CA TYR A 54 -4.17 -6.20 14.76
C TYR A 54 -4.32 -7.67 14.32
N CYS A 55 -4.84 -7.91 13.11
CA CYS A 55 -5.03 -9.24 12.55
C CYS A 55 -5.04 -9.22 11.00
N PRO A 56 -4.91 -10.37 10.32
CA PRO A 56 -5.06 -10.40 8.88
C PRO A 56 -6.46 -9.93 8.45
N LEU A 57 -6.49 -9.01 7.48
CA LEU A 57 -7.68 -8.40 6.93
C LEU A 57 -7.75 -8.65 5.42
N LYS A 58 -8.96 -8.81 4.86
CA LYS A 58 -9.10 -9.10 3.43
C LYS A 58 -9.26 -7.81 2.62
N SER A 59 -10.17 -6.93 3.01
CA SER A 59 -10.44 -5.66 2.33
C SER A 59 -10.82 -4.56 3.33
N VAL A 60 -10.56 -3.32 2.95
CA VAL A 60 -11.08 -2.09 3.56
C VAL A 60 -11.50 -1.19 2.41
N ASP A 61 -12.67 -0.57 2.50
CA ASP A 61 -13.12 0.30 1.42
C ASP A 61 -12.50 1.70 1.63
N GLU A 62 -12.63 2.33 2.80
CA GLU A 62 -12.06 3.68 3.04
C GLU A 62 -10.69 3.68 3.73
N GLU A 63 -10.58 3.93 5.04
CA GLU A 63 -9.27 4.12 5.70
C GLU A 63 -8.82 2.93 6.55
N CYS A 64 -7.52 2.59 6.52
CA CYS A 64 -6.98 1.70 7.55
C CYS A 64 -5.53 1.87 7.99
N ILE A 65 -5.29 1.46 9.24
CA ILE A 65 -3.97 1.14 9.76
C ILE A 65 -3.90 -0.36 10.03
N SER A 66 -3.05 -1.07 9.26
CA SER A 66 -2.89 -2.51 9.40
C SER A 66 -1.54 -2.89 10.00
N TYR A 67 -1.59 -3.65 11.10
CA TYR A 67 -0.42 -4.28 11.74
C TYR A 67 -0.22 -5.74 11.33
N TYR A 68 -0.91 -6.21 10.29
CA TYR A 68 -0.84 -7.58 9.77
C TYR A 68 -1.11 -7.62 8.26
N PRO A 69 -0.92 -8.77 7.58
CA PRO A 69 -1.14 -8.84 6.14
C PRO A 69 -2.56 -8.43 5.73
N LEU A 70 -2.62 -7.54 4.74
CA LEU A 70 -3.85 -7.00 4.15
C LEU A 70 -3.85 -7.29 2.65
N LYS A 71 -5.02 -7.56 2.04
CA LYS A 71 -5.06 -7.89 0.61
C LYS A 71 -5.48 -6.72 -0.29
N SER A 72 -6.42 -5.89 0.11
CA SER A 72 -6.83 -4.72 -0.67
C SER A 72 -7.30 -3.60 0.26
N VAL A 73 -7.11 -2.38 -0.22
CA VAL A 73 -7.68 -1.14 0.31
C VAL A 73 -8.12 -0.35 -0.91
N ASP A 74 -9.31 0.24 -0.87
CA ASP A 74 -9.78 1.02 -2.02
C ASP A 74 -9.26 2.48 -1.87
N GLU A 75 -9.46 3.16 -0.75
CA GLU A 75 -8.97 4.55 -0.54
C GLU A 75 -7.58 4.61 0.14
N GLU A 76 -7.50 4.84 1.46
CA GLU A 76 -6.23 5.17 2.14
C GLU A 76 -5.72 4.08 3.09
N CYS A 77 -4.41 3.82 3.09
CA CYS A 77 -3.82 3.00 4.17
C CYS A 77 -2.39 3.27 4.61
N ILE A 78 -2.16 2.95 5.88
CA ILE A 78 -0.83 2.74 6.44
C ILE A 78 -0.66 1.26 6.78
N SER A 79 0.25 0.59 6.08
CA SER A 79 0.52 -0.83 6.31
C SER A 79 1.90 -1.07 6.92
N TYR A 80 1.91 -1.77 8.06
CA TYR A 80 3.13 -2.25 8.71
C TYR A 80 3.45 -3.72 8.37
N TYR A 81 2.76 -4.31 7.40
CA TYR A 81 2.95 -5.70 6.95
C TYR A 81 2.67 -5.84 5.44
N PRO A 82 2.93 -7.01 4.82
CA PRO A 82 2.71 -7.18 3.39
C PRO A 82 1.29 -6.84 2.96
N LEU A 83 1.20 -5.95 1.97
CA LEU A 83 -0.03 -5.49 1.35
C LEU A 83 0.00 -5.88 -0.13
N LYS A 84 -1.16 -6.25 -0.70
CA LYS A 84 -1.19 -6.70 -2.09
C LYS A 84 -1.66 -5.63 -3.08
N ARG A 85 -2.65 -4.82 -2.73
CA ARG A 85 -3.27 -3.83 -3.61
C ARG A 85 -3.76 -2.64 -2.79
N VAL A 86 -3.67 -1.47 -3.38
CA VAL A 86 -4.26 -0.21 -2.95
C VAL A 86 -4.73 0.47 -4.22
N ASP A 87 -5.94 1.01 -4.23
CA ASP A 87 -6.43 1.70 -5.42
C ASP A 87 -6.00 3.19 -5.35
N GLU A 88 -6.27 3.91 -4.27
CA GLU A 88 -5.86 5.34 -4.13
C GLU A 88 -4.49 5.52 -3.44
N GLU A 89 -4.43 5.77 -2.12
CA GLU A 89 -3.21 6.22 -1.43
C GLU A 89 -2.64 5.21 -0.41
N CYS A 90 -1.31 5.05 -0.36
CA CYS A 90 -0.71 4.34 0.77
C CYS A 90 0.70 4.72 1.21
N ILE A 91 0.94 4.48 2.50
CA ILE A 91 2.28 4.39 3.09
C ILE A 91 2.53 2.94 3.51
N SER A 92 3.48 2.28 2.84
CA SER A 92 3.84 0.89 3.17
C SER A 92 5.23 0.76 3.76
N TYR A 93 5.30 0.14 4.94
CA TYR A 93 6.53 -0.23 5.61
C TYR A 93 6.96 -1.67 5.35
N TYR A 94 6.31 -2.38 4.42
CA TYR A 94 6.62 -3.77 4.04
C TYR A 94 6.36 -4.00 2.54
N PRO A 95 6.68 -5.18 1.98
CA PRO A 95 6.48 -5.44 0.56
C PRO A 95 5.05 -5.19 0.11
N LEU A 96 4.94 -4.38 -0.94
CA LEU A 96 3.70 -4.00 -1.59
C LEU A 96 3.72 -4.49 -3.04
N LYS A 97 2.58 -4.94 -3.56
CA LYS A 97 2.53 -5.55 -4.90
C LYS A 97 1.99 -4.61 -5.99
N SER A 98 0.93 -3.86 -5.75
CA SER A 98 0.43 -2.86 -6.70
C SER A 98 -0.24 -1.72 -5.96
N VAL A 99 -0.16 -0.55 -6.56
CA VAL A 99 -0.87 0.69 -6.20
C VAL A 99 -1.34 1.29 -7.52
N ASP A 100 -2.57 1.77 -7.59
CA ASP A 100 -3.07 2.36 -8.82
C ASP A 100 -2.73 3.87 -8.82
N GLU A 101 -3.05 4.65 -7.78
CA GLU A 101 -2.73 6.10 -7.71
C GLU A 101 -1.38 6.41 -7.00
N GLU A 102 -1.37 6.72 -5.70
CA GLU A 102 -0.19 7.28 -5.02
C GLU A 102 0.41 6.36 -3.94
N CYS A 103 1.74 6.27 -3.86
CA CYS A 103 2.36 5.65 -2.69
C CYS A 103 3.75 6.12 -2.25
N ILE A 104 3.98 5.98 -0.94
CA ILE A 104 5.31 5.99 -0.33
C ILE A 104 5.65 4.59 0.18
N SER A 105 6.69 3.98 -0.40
CA SER A 105 7.12 2.63 -0.02
C SER A 105 8.52 2.60 0.56
N TYR A 106 8.62 2.02 1.76
CA TYR A 106 9.89 1.79 2.46
C TYR A 106 10.45 0.38 2.25
N TYR A 107 9.84 -0.43 1.38
CA TYR A 107 10.23 -1.81 1.10
C TYR A 107 9.96 -2.16 -0.38
N PRO A 108 10.34 -3.36 -0.86
CA PRO A 108 10.17 -3.69 -2.26
C PRO A 108 8.73 -3.53 -2.74
N LEU A 109 8.58 -2.73 -3.80
CA LEU A 109 7.34 -2.46 -4.49
C LEU A 109 7.43 -3.02 -5.91
N LYS A 110 6.33 -3.58 -6.41
CA LYS A 110 6.34 -4.23 -7.73
C LYS A 110 5.85 -3.31 -8.85
N ASN A 111 4.63 -2.80 -8.73
CA ASN A 111 3.99 -2.01 -9.76
C ASN A 111 3.32 -0.79 -9.11
N VAL A 112 3.31 0.33 -9.82
CA VAL A 112 2.55 1.55 -9.52
C VAL A 112 2.05 2.06 -10.87
N ASP A 113 0.81 2.51 -10.95
CA ASP A 113 0.29 3.03 -12.21
C ASP A 113 0.57 4.55 -12.29
N GLU A 114 0.19 5.37 -11.30
CA GLU A 114 0.42 6.83 -11.31
C GLU A 114 1.73 7.25 -10.61
N GLU A 115 1.70 7.59 -9.32
CA GLU A 115 2.83 8.26 -8.64
C GLU A 115 3.45 7.44 -7.50
N CYS A 116 4.79 7.43 -7.40
CA CYS A 116 5.42 6.91 -6.18
C CYS A 116 6.77 7.49 -5.75
N ILE A 117 6.99 7.42 -4.43
CA ILE A 117 8.31 7.56 -3.81
C ILE A 117 8.72 6.21 -3.22
N SER A 118 9.79 5.63 -3.76
CA SER A 118 10.30 4.34 -3.29
C SER A 118 11.71 4.42 -2.70
N TYR A 119 11.83 3.93 -1.46
CA TYR A 119 13.11 3.83 -0.75
C TYR A 119 13.79 2.46 -0.87
N TYR A 120 13.23 1.54 -1.65
CA TYR A 120 13.74 0.17 -1.87
C TYR A 120 13.49 -0.27 -3.31
N PRO A 121 13.94 -1.46 -3.74
CA PRO A 121 13.81 -1.87 -5.13
C PRO A 121 12.36 -1.80 -5.65
N LEU A 122 12.21 -1.11 -6.77
CA LEU A 122 10.95 -0.91 -7.47
C LEU A 122 11.04 -1.54 -8.86
N LYS A 123 9.97 -2.23 -9.30
CA LYS A 123 10.01 -3.01 -10.55
C LYS A 123 9.38 -2.28 -11.74
N SER A 124 8.24 -1.64 -11.63
CA SER A 124 7.63 -0.88 -12.72
C SER A 124 6.80 0.27 -12.18
N VAL A 125 6.78 1.36 -12.93
CA VAL A 125 5.92 2.55 -12.75
C VAL A 125 5.45 2.94 -14.14
N ASP A 126 4.18 3.29 -14.29
CA ASP A 126 3.68 3.72 -15.60
C ASP A 126 3.89 5.24 -15.76
N GLU A 127 3.44 6.08 -14.83
CA GLU A 127 3.59 7.55 -14.92
C GLU A 127 4.87 8.09 -14.23
N GLU A 128 4.81 8.49 -12.95
CA GLU A 128 5.88 9.26 -12.30
C GLU A 128 6.51 8.55 -11.09
N CYS A 129 7.84 8.63 -10.95
CA CYS A 129 8.47 8.20 -9.70
C CYS A 129 9.78 8.87 -9.28
N ILE A 130 9.98 8.88 -7.96
CA ILE A 130 11.27 9.11 -7.32
C ILE A 130 11.75 7.81 -6.66
N SER A 131 12.86 7.27 -7.13
CA SER A 131 13.43 6.04 -6.59
C SER A 131 14.82 6.23 -6.01
N TYR A 132 14.97 5.84 -4.74
CA TYR A 132 16.26 5.86 -4.03
C TYR A 132 17.05 4.55 -4.14
N TYR A 133 16.52 3.52 -4.80
CA TYR A 133 17.13 2.19 -4.94
C TYR A 133 16.92 1.66 -6.36
N PRO A 134 17.44 0.47 -6.72
CA PRO A 134 17.33 -0.01 -8.09
C PRO A 134 15.90 -0.04 -8.62
N LEU A 135 15.73 0.60 -9.77
CA LEU A 135 14.47 0.71 -10.51
C LEU A 135 14.63 -0.01 -11.85
N LYS A 136 13.62 -0.82 -12.24
CA LYS A 136 13.73 -1.60 -13.47
C LYS A 136 13.12 -0.90 -14.69
N THR A 137 11.87 -0.49 -14.64
CA THR A 137 11.17 0.11 -15.79
C THR A 137 10.33 1.28 -15.32
N VAL A 138 10.24 2.31 -16.16
CA VAL A 138 9.33 3.45 -16.04
C VAL A 138 8.84 3.78 -17.45
N ASP A 139 7.57 4.08 -17.65
CA ASP A 139 7.08 4.42 -18.98
C ASP A 139 7.24 5.94 -19.21
N GLU A 140 6.72 6.81 -18.33
CA GLU A 140 6.81 8.27 -18.50
C GLU A 140 8.04 8.91 -17.82
N GLU A 141 7.96 9.35 -16.55
CA GLU A 141 8.97 10.20 -15.93
C GLU A 141 9.62 9.59 -14.67
N CYS A 142 10.95 9.74 -14.52
CA CYS A 142 11.59 9.39 -13.25
C CYS A 142 12.83 10.16 -12.82
N ILE A 143 12.96 10.29 -11.50
CA ILE A 143 14.19 10.64 -10.81
C ILE A 143 14.74 9.39 -10.13
N SER A 144 15.94 8.95 -10.53
CA SER A 144 16.55 7.74 -9.97
C SER A 144 17.92 7.99 -9.36
N TYR A 145 18.05 7.74 -8.06
CA TYR A 145 19.32 7.88 -7.33
C TYR A 145 20.22 6.64 -7.40
N TYR A 146 19.73 5.52 -7.92
CA TYR A 146 20.47 4.25 -8.01
C TYR A 146 20.25 3.65 -9.41
N PRO A 147 20.78 2.45 -9.73
CA PRO A 147 20.68 1.93 -11.08
C PRO A 147 19.23 1.83 -11.60
N LEU A 148 18.99 2.53 -12.72
CA LEU A 148 17.78 2.45 -13.53
C LEU A 148 18.06 1.56 -14.75
N LYS A 149 17.18 0.60 -15.05
CA LYS A 149 17.38 -0.29 -16.20
C LYS A 149 16.78 0.30 -17.48
N SER A 150 15.52 0.72 -17.51
CA SER A 150 14.94 1.36 -18.68
C SER A 150 13.91 2.42 -18.30
N VAL A 151 13.76 3.40 -19.17
CA VAL A 151 12.70 4.42 -19.18
C VAL A 151 12.32 4.72 -20.62
N ASP A 152 11.03 4.95 -20.91
CA ASP A 152 10.61 5.21 -22.28
C ASP A 152 10.71 6.73 -22.59
N GLU A 153 10.12 7.60 -21.77
CA GLU A 153 10.13 9.06 -22.01
C GLU A 153 11.29 9.81 -21.33
N GLU A 154 11.14 10.25 -20.06
CA GLU A 154 12.08 11.19 -19.42
C GLU A 154 12.77 10.62 -18.17
N CYS A 155 14.10 10.83 -18.06
CA CYS A 155 14.85 10.46 -16.85
C CYS A 155 15.89 11.45 -16.35
N THR A 156 16.05 11.50 -15.02
CA THR A 156 17.16 12.15 -14.32
C THR A 156 17.94 11.16 -13.43
N PRO A 157 18.77 10.27 -14.01
CA PRO A 157 19.54 9.30 -13.24
C PRO A 157 20.78 9.96 -12.62
N HIS A 158 21.05 9.64 -11.35
CA HIS A 158 22.27 10.08 -10.67
C HIS A 158 23.44 9.09 -10.81
N TYR A 159 23.22 7.82 -11.13
CA TYR A 159 24.31 6.82 -11.18
C TYR A 159 24.45 6.14 -12.54
N SER A 160 23.58 5.17 -12.84
CA SER A 160 23.69 4.35 -14.04
C SER A 160 22.31 4.11 -14.62
N LEU A 161 22.21 4.28 -15.93
CA LEU A 161 21.06 3.96 -16.74
C LEU A 161 21.49 2.95 -17.80
N LYS A 162 20.67 1.93 -18.06
CA LYS A 162 20.97 0.96 -19.12
C LYS A 162 20.35 1.36 -20.47
N SER A 163 19.11 1.81 -20.52
CA SER A 163 18.48 2.27 -21.76
C SER A 163 17.47 3.40 -21.51
N VAL A 164 17.30 4.27 -22.50
CA VAL A 164 16.24 5.28 -22.60
C VAL A 164 15.85 5.42 -24.06
N ASP A 165 14.56 5.60 -24.33
CA ASP A 165 14.06 5.76 -25.70
C ASP A 165 14.04 7.23 -26.13
N GLU A 166 13.58 8.15 -25.27
CA GLU A 166 13.52 9.59 -25.59
C GLU A 166 14.60 10.46 -24.92
N GLU A 167 14.33 11.06 -23.75
CA GLU A 167 15.19 12.09 -23.13
C GLU A 167 15.78 11.65 -21.79
N CYS A 168 17.07 11.96 -21.59
CA CYS A 168 17.68 11.77 -20.28
C CYS A 168 18.70 12.83 -19.93
N THR A 169 18.58 13.38 -18.73
CA THR A 169 19.42 14.45 -18.19
C THR A 169 20.23 13.94 -16.97
N PRO A 170 21.34 13.21 -17.21
CA PRO A 170 22.09 12.61 -16.12
C PRO A 170 22.88 13.65 -15.32
N HIS A 171 22.88 13.50 -13.99
CA HIS A 171 23.59 14.41 -13.09
C HIS A 171 25.10 14.12 -12.98
N TYR A 172 25.54 12.92 -13.39
CA TYR A 172 26.95 12.51 -13.49
C TYR A 172 27.18 11.79 -14.81
N SER A 173 28.42 11.75 -15.31
CA SER A 173 28.76 11.09 -16.59
C SER A 173 28.35 9.61 -16.58
N LEU A 174 27.25 9.28 -17.26
CA LEU A 174 26.81 7.91 -17.46
C LEU A 174 27.84 7.15 -18.30
N LYS A 175 28.25 5.97 -17.84
CA LYS A 175 28.80 4.97 -18.76
C LYS A 175 27.61 4.28 -19.40
N ASN A 176 27.28 4.66 -20.64
CA ASN A 176 26.40 3.85 -21.46
C ASN A 176 27.03 2.45 -21.54
N VAL A 177 26.31 1.45 -21.03
CA VAL A 177 26.73 0.05 -21.14
C VAL A 177 26.05 -0.49 -22.39
N ASP A 178 26.79 -0.52 -23.49
CA ASP A 178 26.40 -1.19 -24.74
C ASP A 178 25.98 -2.67 -24.50
#